data_AF-A0A258EVX5-F1
#
_entry.id   AF-A0A258EVX5-F1
#
_cell.length_a   1.000
_cell.length_b   1.000
_cell.length_c   1.000
_cell.angle_alpha   90.00
_cell.angle_beta   90.00
_cell.angle_gamma   90.00
#
_symmetry.space_group_name_H-M   'P 1'
#
loop_
_entity.id
_entity.type
_entity.pdbx_description
1 polymer ?
#
loop_
_entity_poly.entity_id
_entity_poly.type
_entity_poly.pdbx_seq_one_letter_code
_entity_poly.pdbx_strand_id
1 'polypeptide(L)'
;MLNIGEIVQTIKSLIETRIQMVKQDIQEEVVGIISRLMLLVIIGALVALAFLFLSLSLAFYLSQVTQSPYLGFLIVALMYLLVVMVLFMSRDSLGIQHKVQAILKLFIFRFNSNSDKDE
;
A
#
# COMPACT_ATOMS: atom_id res chain seq x y z
N MET A 1 12.12 -12.10 -60.71
CA MET A 1 10.95 -12.68 -60.03
C MET A 1 11.03 -12.23 -58.59
N LEU A 2 10.10 -11.40 -58.12
CA LEU A 2 10.07 -10.97 -56.72
C LEU A 2 9.69 -12.19 -55.88
N ASN A 3 10.60 -12.65 -55.02
CA ASN A 3 10.35 -13.77 -54.13
C ASN A 3 9.35 -13.34 -53.05
N ILE A 4 8.06 -13.52 -53.34
CA ILE A 4 6.95 -13.30 -52.40
C ILE A 4 7.22 -14.02 -51.06
N GLY A 5 7.97 -15.14 -51.09
CA GLY A 5 8.43 -15.84 -49.91
C GLY A 5 9.32 -15.01 -48.96
N GLU A 6 10.21 -14.16 -49.47
CA GLU A 6 11.08 -13.32 -48.62
C GLU A 6 10.27 -12.25 -47.88
N ILE A 7 9.31 -11.61 -48.55
CA ILE A 7 8.42 -10.61 -47.94
C ILE A 7 7.58 -11.26 -46.84
N VAL A 8 7.05 -12.46 -47.09
CA VAL A 8 6.31 -13.23 -46.08
C VAL A 8 7.20 -13.62 -44.91
N GLN A 9 8.45 -14.00 -45.14
CA GLN A 9 9.44 -14.31 -44.10
C GLN A 9 9.75 -13.08 -43.23
N THR A 10 9.96 -11.91 -43.83
CA THR A 10 10.22 -10.66 -43.11
C THR A 10 9.01 -10.22 -42.30
N ILE A 11 7.80 -10.30 -42.85
CA ILE A 11 6.56 -9.99 -42.13
C ILE A 11 6.36 -10.96 -40.96
N LYS A 12 6.62 -12.24 -41.17
CA LYS A 12 6.52 -13.25 -40.11
C LYS A 12 7.51 -12.96 -38.96
N SER A 13 8.75 -12.61 -39.29
CA SER A 13 9.77 -12.18 -38.33
C SER A 13 9.31 -10.94 -37.56
N LEU A 14 8.76 -9.93 -38.23
CA LEU A 14 8.26 -8.71 -37.58
C LEU A 14 7.09 -8.99 -36.62
N ILE A 15 6.17 -9.89 -36.98
CA ILE A 15 5.07 -10.30 -36.11
C ILE A 15 5.59 -11.08 -34.91
N GLU A 16 6.54 -11.98 -35.12
CA GLU A 16 7.15 -12.78 -34.07
C GLU A 16 7.92 -11.90 -33.08
N THR A 17 8.69 -10.90 -33.56
CA THR A 17 9.34 -9.91 -32.72
C THR A 17 8.33 -9.06 -31.94
N ARG A 18 7.22 -8.62 -32.57
CA ARG A 18 6.17 -7.88 -31.87
C ARG A 18 5.50 -8.70 -30.76
N ILE A 19 5.26 -9.98 -31.00
CA ILE A 19 4.72 -10.88 -29.97
C ILE A 19 5.71 -11.08 -28.83
N GLN A 20 7.00 -11.22 -29.13
CA GLN A 20 8.04 -11.33 -28.11
C GLN A 20 8.16 -10.06 -27.27
N MET A 21 8.14 -8.89 -27.91
CA MET A 21 8.15 -7.59 -27.22
C MET A 21 6.95 -7.47 -26.27
N VAL A 22 5.72 -7.73 -26.74
CA VAL A 22 4.52 -7.66 -25.90
C VAL A 22 4.58 -8.65 -24.73
N LYS A 23 5.09 -9.87 -24.95
CA LYS A 23 5.23 -10.87 -23.88
C LYS A 23 6.21 -10.39 -22.81
N GLN A 24 7.29 -9.73 -23.23
CA GLN A 24 8.31 -9.22 -22.32
C GLN A 24 7.83 -8.00 -21.55
N ASP A 25 7.16 -7.05 -22.22
CA ASP A 25 6.55 -5.86 -21.60
C ASP A 25 5.55 -6.26 -20.52
N ILE A 26 4.68 -7.24 -20.81
CA ILE A 26 3.71 -7.76 -19.83
C ILE A 26 4.45 -8.37 -18.63
N GLN A 27 5.54 -9.10 -18.86
CA GLN A 27 6.29 -9.73 -17.78
C GLN A 27 6.97 -8.69 -16.88
N GLU A 28 7.58 -7.67 -17.47
CA GLU A 28 8.21 -6.56 -16.75
C GLU A 28 7.18 -5.74 -15.96
N GLU A 29 6.02 -5.44 -16.55
CA GLU A 29 4.94 -4.70 -15.90
C GLU A 29 4.34 -5.50 -14.71
N VAL A 30 4.08 -6.79 -14.90
CA VAL A 30 3.59 -7.68 -13.83
C VAL A 30 4.61 -7.78 -12.69
N VAL A 31 5.90 -7.95 -13.00
CA VAL A 31 6.95 -8.00 -11.98
C VAL A 31 7.07 -6.67 -11.25
N GLY A 32 6.95 -5.54 -11.95
CA GLY A 32 6.94 -4.21 -11.34
C GLY A 32 5.77 -4.00 -10.37
N ILE A 33 4.56 -4.38 -10.76
CA ILE A 33 3.36 -4.29 -9.92
C ILE A 33 3.49 -5.19 -8.69
N ILE A 34 3.90 -6.45 -8.86
CA ILE A 34 4.07 -7.39 -7.75
C ILE A 34 5.13 -6.89 -6.77
N SER A 35 6.26 -6.38 -7.26
CA SER A 35 7.33 -5.86 -6.41
C SER A 35 6.87 -4.68 -5.56
N ARG A 36 6.11 -3.74 -6.17
CA ARG A 36 5.52 -2.60 -5.46
C ARG A 36 4.50 -3.04 -4.41
N LEU A 37 3.63 -3.99 -4.75
CA LEU A 37 2.64 -4.56 -3.82
C LEU A 37 3.30 -5.29 -2.65
N MET A 38 4.32 -6.11 -2.91
CA MET A 38 5.06 -6.81 -1.86
C MET A 38 5.69 -5.83 -0.89
N LEU A 39 6.35 -4.78 -1.39
CA LEU A 39 6.97 -3.76 -0.55
C LEU A 39 5.91 -3.05 0.32
N LEU A 40 4.77 -2.68 -0.28
CA LEU A 40 3.66 -2.02 0.42
C LEU A 40 3.08 -2.92 1.53
N VAL A 41 2.90 -4.21 1.25
CA VAL A 41 2.40 -5.19 2.23
C VAL A 41 3.39 -5.37 3.37
N ILE A 42 4.68 -5.48 3.07
CA ILE A 42 5.73 -5.63 4.10
C ILE A 42 5.77 -4.39 5.01
N ILE A 43 5.78 -3.19 4.42
CA ILE A 43 5.78 -1.94 5.19
C ILE A 43 4.49 -1.82 6.01
N GLY A 44 3.33 -2.11 5.41
CA GLY A 44 2.04 -2.08 6.09
C GLY A 44 1.99 -3.06 7.26
N ALA A 45 2.51 -4.28 7.08
CA ALA A 45 2.59 -5.29 8.13
C ALA A 45 3.51 -4.85 9.28
N LEU A 46 4.69 -4.30 8.96
CA LEU A 46 5.62 -3.78 9.97
C LEU A 46 5.03 -2.62 10.77
N VAL A 47 4.36 -1.68 10.10
CA VAL A 47 3.67 -0.57 10.76
C VAL A 47 2.53 -1.07 11.63
N ALA A 48 1.71 -2.00 11.14
CA ALA A 48 0.62 -2.61 11.91
C ALA A 48 1.14 -3.34 13.15
N LEU A 49 2.24 -4.09 13.00
CA LEU A 49 2.88 -4.80 14.11
C LEU A 49 3.42 -3.81 15.15
N ALA A 50 4.17 -2.79 14.71
CA ALA A 50 4.70 -1.75 15.60
C ALA A 50 3.58 -1.03 16.35
N PHE A 51 2.47 -0.72 15.66
CA PHE A 51 1.30 -0.09 16.26
C PHE A 51 0.63 -0.99 17.29
N LEU A 52 0.52 -2.29 17.01
CA LEU A 52 0.00 -3.28 17.94
C LEU A 52 0.88 -3.35 19.19
N PHE A 53 2.21 -3.43 19.03
CA PHE A 53 3.14 -3.43 20.16
C PHE A 53 3.07 -2.13 20.98
N LEU A 54 2.92 -0.97 20.35
CA LEU A 54 2.70 0.30 21.04
C LEU A 54 1.42 0.27 21.87
N SER A 55 0.32 -0.21 21.30
CA SER A 55 -0.95 -0.36 22.02
C SER A 55 -0.84 -1.32 23.21
N LEU A 56 -0.19 -2.47 23.02
CA LEU A 56 0.04 -3.43 24.09
C LEU A 56 0.96 -2.84 25.17
N SER A 57 2.02 -2.15 24.79
CA SER A 57 2.95 -1.50 25.72
C SER A 57 2.22 -0.47 26.59
N LEU A 58 1.37 0.37 25.99
CA LEU A 58 0.51 1.30 26.74
C LEU A 58 -0.44 0.54 27.68
N ALA A 59 -1.08 -0.53 27.22
CA ALA A 59 -1.96 -1.35 28.05
C ALA A 59 -1.25 -1.95 29.26
N PHE A 60 -0.04 -2.49 29.06
CA PHE A 60 0.77 -3.03 30.14
C PHE A 60 1.28 -1.95 31.09
N TYR A 61 1.66 -0.78 30.58
CA TYR A 61 2.10 0.34 31.41
C TYR A 61 0.97 0.83 32.33
N LEU A 62 -0.23 1.03 31.78
CA LEU A 62 -1.41 1.42 32.57
C LEU A 62 -1.84 0.31 33.54
N SER A 63 -1.71 -0.96 33.14
CA SER A 63 -1.98 -2.12 33.99
C SER A 63 -1.05 -2.16 35.21
N GLN A 64 0.25 -1.89 35.03
CA GLN A 64 1.22 -1.84 36.14
C GLN A 64 0.97 -0.68 37.10
N VAL A 65 0.67 0.52 36.58
CA VAL A 65 0.40 1.69 37.43
C VAL A 65 -0.84 1.49 38.30
N THR A 66 -1.82 0.71 37.83
CA THR A 66 -3.09 0.50 38.54
C THR A 66 -3.09 -0.74 39.45
N GLN A 67 -1.98 -1.48 39.53
CA GLN A 67 -1.78 -2.72 40.33
C GLN A 67 -2.85 -3.83 40.16
N SER A 68 -3.71 -3.73 39.14
CA SER A 68 -4.74 -4.72 38.82
C SER A 68 -4.88 -4.87 37.30
N PRO A 69 -4.75 -6.10 36.74
CA PRO A 69 -4.81 -6.35 35.30
C PRO A 69 -6.07 -5.86 34.60
N TYR A 70 -7.18 -5.85 35.33
CA TYR A 70 -8.51 -5.50 34.81
C TYR A 70 -8.65 -4.00 34.56
N LEU A 71 -8.04 -3.15 35.39
CA LEU A 71 -8.18 -1.70 35.27
C LEU A 71 -7.31 -1.13 34.14
N GLY A 72 -6.13 -1.70 33.89
CA GLY A 72 -5.29 -1.32 32.76
C GLY A 72 -5.98 -1.54 31.41
N PHE A 73 -6.64 -2.69 31.26
CA PHE A 73 -7.44 -2.98 30.07
C PHE A 73 -8.68 -2.09 29.97
N LEU A 74 -9.32 -1.74 31.10
CA LEU A 74 -10.49 -0.87 31.11
C LEU A 74 -10.14 0.56 30.66
N ILE A 75 -8.99 1.10 31.07
CA ILE A 75 -8.55 2.43 30.63
C ILE A 75 -8.13 2.42 29.16
N VAL A 76 -7.48 1.37 28.67
CA VAL A 76 -7.18 1.24 27.24
C VAL A 76 -8.45 1.07 26.41
N ALA A 77 -9.43 0.31 26.89
CA ALA A 77 -10.75 0.24 26.28
C ALA A 77 -11.42 1.62 26.23
N LEU A 78 -11.32 2.42 27.30
CA LEU A 78 -11.86 3.78 27.36
C LEU A 78 -11.11 4.74 26.43
N MET A 79 -9.79 4.58 26.27
CA MET A 79 -8.97 5.35 25.33
C MET A 79 -9.31 5.00 23.88
N TYR A 80 -9.49 3.71 23.56
CA TYR A 80 -10.01 3.28 22.26
C TYR A 80 -11.44 3.78 22.03
N LEU A 81 -12.29 3.79 23.05
CA LEU A 81 -13.65 4.35 22.98
C LEU A 81 -13.60 5.86 22.69
N LEU A 82 -12.67 6.60 23.31
CA LEU A 82 -12.42 8.00 23.03
C LEU A 82 -11.93 8.23 21.60
N VAL A 83 -10.99 7.40 21.10
CA VAL A 83 -10.53 7.48 19.71
C VAL A 83 -11.69 7.20 18.74
N VAL A 84 -12.51 6.19 19.03
CA VAL A 84 -13.69 5.86 18.23
C VAL A 84 -14.72 6.98 18.30
N MET A 85 -14.96 7.58 19.46
CA MET A 85 -15.87 8.71 19.65
C MET A 85 -15.39 9.96 18.92
N VAL A 86 -14.09 10.28 19.00
CA VAL A 86 -13.46 11.36 18.21
C VAL A 86 -13.59 11.07 16.72
N LEU A 87 -13.33 9.83 16.29
CA LEU A 87 -13.55 9.45 14.90
C LEU A 87 -15.02 9.57 14.51
N PHE A 88 -15.97 9.17 15.35
CA PHE A 88 -17.40 9.23 15.05
C PHE A 88 -17.90 10.67 14.96
N MET A 89 -17.46 11.54 15.86
CA MET A 89 -17.78 12.98 15.84
C MET A 89 -17.12 13.69 14.66
N SER A 90 -15.93 13.24 14.29
CA SER A 90 -15.18 13.77 13.15
C SER A 90 -15.66 13.17 11.82
N ARG A 91 -16.36 12.03 11.82
CA ARG A 91 -17.12 11.50 10.66
C ARG A 91 -18.34 12.38 10.34
N ASP A 92 -18.95 12.99 11.36
CA ASP A 92 -20.08 13.90 11.21
C ASP A 92 -19.67 15.31 10.74
N SER A 93 -18.36 15.62 10.82
CA SER A 93 -17.76 16.75 10.12
C SER A 93 -17.28 16.31 8.74
N LEU A 94 -17.89 16.86 7.69
CA LEU A 94 -17.55 16.72 6.26
C LEU A 94 -16.04 16.84 5.89
N GLY A 95 -15.17 17.18 6.85
CA GLY A 95 -13.71 17.30 6.69
C GLY A 95 -12.91 16.00 6.72
N ILE A 96 -13.37 14.92 7.37
CA ILE A 96 -12.61 13.64 7.39
C ILE A 96 -12.53 13.00 6.01
N GLN A 97 -13.59 13.09 5.20
CA GLN A 97 -13.57 12.54 3.85
C GLN A 97 -12.47 13.20 2.99
N HIS A 98 -12.29 14.52 3.14
CA HIS A 98 -11.25 15.26 2.43
C HIS A 98 -9.84 15.00 2.98
N LYS A 99 -9.68 14.85 4.31
CA LYS A 99 -8.37 14.54 4.91
C LYS A 99 -7.91 13.12 4.63
N VAL A 100 -8.81 12.15 4.67
CA VAL A 100 -8.50 10.75 4.30
C VAL A 100 -8.16 10.68 2.81
N GLN A 101 -8.93 11.33 1.95
CA GLN A 101 -8.57 11.42 0.52
C GLN A 101 -7.22 12.15 0.32
N ALA A 102 -6.94 13.24 1.03
CA ALA A 102 -5.68 13.97 0.92
C ALA A 102 -4.48 13.14 1.41
N ILE A 103 -4.63 12.39 2.51
CA ILE A 103 -3.58 11.52 3.05
C ILE A 103 -3.36 10.31 2.13
N LEU A 104 -4.43 9.70 1.62
CA LEU A 104 -4.33 8.60 0.66
C LEU A 104 -3.70 9.08 -0.65
N LYS A 105 -4.08 10.26 -1.15
CA LYS A 105 -3.48 10.86 -2.35
C LYS A 105 -2.01 11.23 -2.10
N LEU A 106 -1.65 11.76 -0.93
CA LEU A 106 -0.27 12.06 -0.56
C LEU A 106 0.57 10.78 -0.42
N PHE A 107 0.02 9.70 0.14
CA PHE A 107 0.71 8.42 0.32
C PHE A 107 0.90 7.68 -1.01
N ILE A 108 -0.14 7.63 -1.85
CA ILE A 108 -0.08 7.05 -3.20
C ILE A 108 0.83 7.89 -4.11
N PHE A 109 0.77 9.23 -4.03
CA PHE A 109 1.63 10.12 -4.80
C PHE A 109 3.10 10.04 -4.36
N ARG A 110 3.39 9.92 -3.05
CA ARG A 110 4.77 9.70 -2.57
C ARG A 110 5.36 8.38 -3.05
N PHE A 111 4.54 7.35 -3.25
CA PHE A 111 5.00 6.06 -3.74
C PHE A 111 5.30 6.09 -5.25
N ASN A 112 4.61 6.94 -6.02
CA ASN A 112 4.84 7.06 -7.47
C ASN A 112 5.86 8.14 -7.86
N SER A 113 6.16 9.11 -6.99
CA SER A 113 7.09 10.22 -7.24
C SER A 113 8.56 9.87 -6.94
N ASN A 114 8.95 8.60 -7.04
CA ASN A 114 10.36 8.19 -7.05
C ASN A 114 10.76 7.49 -8.36
N SER A 115 9.98 7.70 -9.43
CA SER A 115 10.21 7.14 -10.77
C SER A 115 10.40 8.20 -11.87
N ASP A 116 10.46 9.49 -11.52
CA ASP A 116 10.62 10.63 -12.46
C ASP A 116 11.70 11.61 -11.95
N LYS A 117 12.84 11.09 -11.50
CA LYS A 117 14.03 11.92 -11.20
C LYS A 117 15.29 11.47 -11.92
N ASP A 118 15.13 10.63 -12.93
CA ASP A 118 16.21 10.20 -13.81
C ASP A 118 15.79 10.41 -15.29
N GLU A 119 15.40 11.64 -15.65
CA GLU A 119 15.54 12.16 -17.01
C GLU A 119 16.43 13.41 -16.99
#